data_AF-A0A7S0RN33-F1
#
_entry.id   AF-A0A7S0RN33-F1
#
_cell.length_a   1.000
_cell.length_b   1.000
_cell.length_c   1.000
_cell.angle_alpha   90.00
_cell.angle_beta   90.00
_cell.angle_gamma   90.00
#
_symmetry.space_group_name_H-M   'P 1'
#
loop_
_entity.id
_entity.type
_entity.pdbx_description
1 polymer ?
#
loop_
_entity_poly.entity_id
_entity_poly.type
_entity_poly.pdbx_seq_one_letter_code
_entity_poly.pdbx_strand_id
1 'polypeptide(L)'
;MAGSFTLTVVAIFSAYLCYVSYNLYGFFCPKSAPPGSTQCYRNAFEIDPVPLHLRVYVSTKSTPQKTYTSEPVWEERSFSYTRDAMETRNTTINITIPTVVQNGRASLYAHAVLSPARPFESPLGDSDQKWSLRA
;
A
#
# COMPACT_ATOMS: atom_id res chain seq x y z
N MET A 1 -26.83 32.84 45.37
CA MET A 1 -26.38 31.44 45.53
C MET A 1 -26.51 30.60 44.25
N ALA A 2 -27.36 30.95 43.27
CA ALA A 2 -27.53 30.16 42.04
C ALA A 2 -26.30 30.16 41.09
N GLY A 3 -25.50 31.23 41.06
CA GLY A 3 -24.34 31.34 40.14
C GLY A 3 -23.20 30.36 40.42
N SER A 4 -22.94 30.02 41.69
CA SER A 4 -21.86 29.09 42.06
C SER A 4 -22.17 27.65 41.65
N PHE A 5 -23.44 27.24 41.69
CA PHE A 5 -23.82 25.90 41.27
C PHE A 5 -23.66 25.72 39.75
N THR A 6 -24.12 26.70 38.97
CA THR A 6 -24.00 26.68 37.50
C THR A 6 -22.53 26.65 37.05
N LEU A 7 -21.66 27.43 37.71
CA LEU A 7 -20.22 27.43 37.41
C LEU A 7 -19.58 26.06 37.68
N THR A 8 -19.93 25.41 38.79
CA THR A 8 -19.42 24.07 39.12
C THR A 8 -19.88 23.03 38.10
N VAL A 9 -21.15 23.07 37.68
CA VAL A 9 -21.68 22.14 36.67
C VAL A 9 -20.99 22.33 35.33
N VAL A 10 -20.77 23.58 34.90
CA VAL A 10 -20.05 23.90 33.66
C VAL A 10 -18.61 23.41 33.72
N ALA A 11 -17.91 23.61 34.84
CA ALA A 11 -16.53 23.14 35.00
C ALA A 11 -16.40 21.61 34.90
N ILE A 12 -17.32 20.88 35.55
CA ILE A 12 -17.36 19.41 35.48
C ILE A 12 -17.64 18.95 34.03
N PHE A 13 -18.60 19.58 33.36
CA PHE A 13 -18.94 19.24 31.97
C PHE A 13 -17.78 19.51 31.00
N SER A 14 -17.10 20.65 31.14
CA SER A 14 -15.92 20.97 30.34
C SER A 14 -14.76 19.99 30.58
N ALA A 15 -14.50 19.61 31.83
CA ALA A 15 -13.48 18.60 32.15
C ALA A 15 -13.79 17.25 31.51
N TYR A 16 -15.06 16.84 31.53
CA TYR A 16 -15.51 15.62 30.89
C TYR A 16 -15.34 15.67 29.36
N LEU A 17 -15.72 16.78 28.72
CA LEU A 17 -15.50 16.96 27.28
C LEU A 17 -14.02 16.89 26.90
N CYS A 18 -13.14 17.57 27.65
CA CYS A 18 -11.70 17.48 27.42
C CYS A 18 -11.18 16.05 27.56
N TYR A 19 -11.65 15.30 28.56
CA TYR A 19 -11.27 13.90 28.75
C TYR A 19 -11.71 13.02 27.58
N VAL A 20 -12.96 13.16 27.11
CA VAL A 20 -13.47 12.41 25.96
C VAL A 20 -12.72 12.77 24.69
N SER A 21 -12.49 14.06 24.43
CA SER A 21 -11.71 14.53 23.28
C SER A 21 -10.27 14.01 23.30
N TYR A 22 -9.62 13.96 24.46
CA TYR A 22 -8.27 13.39 24.59
C TYR A 22 -8.24 11.90 24.25
N ASN A 23 -9.22 11.13 24.71
CA ASN A 23 -9.32 9.70 24.39
C ASN A 23 -9.61 9.47 22.90
N LEU A 24 -10.54 10.24 22.31
CA LEU A 24 -10.80 10.19 20.87
C LEU A 24 -9.56 10.57 20.05
N TYR A 25 -8.84 11.62 20.46
CA TYR A 25 -7.58 11.99 19.83
C TYR A 25 -6.55 10.87 19.91
N GLY A 26 -6.43 10.17 21.03
CA GLY A 26 -5.56 8.99 21.17
C GLY A 26 -5.94 7.82 20.26
N PHE A 27 -7.23 7.66 19.93
CA PHE A 27 -7.69 6.67 18.96
C PHE A 27 -7.30 7.02 17.51
N PHE A 28 -7.44 8.29 17.12
CA PHE A 28 -7.15 8.74 15.75
C PHE A 28 -5.66 9.05 15.52
N CYS A 29 -4.92 9.37 16.57
CA CYS A 29 -3.49 9.66 16.54
C CYS A 29 -2.77 8.79 17.58
N PRO A 30 -2.64 7.47 17.34
CA PRO A 30 -1.88 6.62 18.24
C PRO A 30 -0.44 7.14 18.29
N LYS A 31 0.02 7.52 19.49
CA LYS A 31 1.42 7.88 19.71
C LYS A 31 2.27 6.71 19.23
N SER A 32 3.24 6.97 18.35
CA SER A 32 4.16 5.97 17.84
C SER A 32 4.72 5.15 19.01
N ALA A 33 4.38 3.86 19.03
CA ALA A 33 4.74 2.97 20.12
C ALA A 33 6.27 2.90 20.23
N PRO A 34 6.85 3.01 21.44
CA PRO A 34 8.23 2.61 21.62
C PRO A 34 8.38 1.12 21.22
N PRO A 35 9.49 0.73 20.59
CA PRO A 35 9.71 -0.65 20.21
C PRO A 35 9.62 -1.56 21.45
N GLY A 36 8.65 -2.48 21.45
CA GLY A 36 8.47 -3.48 22.51
C GLY A 36 7.20 -3.35 23.37
N SER A 37 6.31 -2.38 23.15
CA SER A 37 5.04 -2.32 23.88
C SER A 37 3.98 -3.25 23.25
N THR A 38 3.39 -4.12 24.07
CA THR A 38 2.33 -5.08 23.68
C THR A 38 0.92 -4.48 23.73
N GLN A 39 0.78 -3.19 24.04
CA GLN A 39 -0.50 -2.51 24.35
C GLN A 39 -0.84 -1.39 23.37
N CYS A 40 -0.33 -1.43 22.14
CA CYS A 40 -0.74 -0.47 21.12
C CYS A 40 -1.71 -1.14 20.16
N TYR A 41 -2.89 -0.56 19.99
CA TYR A 41 -3.79 -0.91 18.91
C TYR A 41 -3.04 -0.66 17.61
N ARG A 42 -2.71 -1.74 16.91
CA ARG A 42 -2.13 -1.69 15.57
C ARG A 42 -3.07 -0.84 14.71
N ASN A 43 -2.55 0.22 14.13
CA ASN A 43 -3.36 1.12 13.33
C ASN A 43 -3.94 0.29 12.17
N ALA A 44 -5.26 0.21 12.06
CA ALA A 44 -5.92 -0.68 11.09
C ALA A 44 -5.59 -0.32 9.62
N PHE A 45 -5.05 0.88 9.43
CA PHE A 45 -4.59 1.41 8.14
C PHE A 45 -3.06 1.33 7.97
N GLU A 46 -2.33 0.88 8.99
CA GLU A 46 -0.90 0.58 8.90
C GLU A 46 -0.75 -0.76 8.19
N ILE A 47 -0.70 -0.65 6.87
CA ILE A 47 -0.31 -1.75 5.99
C ILE A 47 1.11 -2.09 6.39
N ASP A 48 1.32 -3.29 6.94
CA ASP A 48 2.68 -3.79 7.17
C ASP A 48 3.47 -3.60 5.88
N PRO A 49 4.75 -3.22 5.93
CA PRO A 49 5.60 -3.20 4.76
C PRO A 49 5.78 -4.64 4.27
N VAL A 50 4.80 -5.15 3.52
CA VAL A 50 4.89 -6.41 2.81
C VAL A 50 5.90 -6.15 1.70
N PRO A 51 7.01 -6.91 1.63
CA PRO A 51 7.95 -6.74 0.53
C PRO A 51 7.20 -6.94 -0.78
N LEU A 52 7.31 -5.97 -1.69
CA LEU A 52 6.70 -6.01 -3.00
C LEU A 52 7.74 -6.45 -4.02
N HIS A 53 7.29 -7.23 -4.99
CA HIS A 53 8.06 -7.59 -6.17
C HIS A 53 7.53 -6.77 -7.34
N LEU A 54 8.40 -5.96 -7.93
CA LEU A 54 8.14 -5.30 -9.19
C LEU A 54 8.76 -6.13 -10.31
N ARG A 55 7.95 -6.60 -11.24
CA ARG A 55 8.37 -7.40 -12.40
C ARG A 55 8.00 -6.69 -13.67
N VAL A 56 8.96 -6.58 -14.59
CA VAL A 56 8.75 -6.01 -15.91
C VAL A 56 8.82 -7.12 -16.94
N TYR A 57 7.76 -7.22 -17.74
CA TYR A 57 7.63 -8.15 -18.85
C TYR A 57 7.58 -7.39 -20.16
N VAL A 58 8.02 -8.04 -21.23
CA VAL A 58 7.94 -7.49 -22.58
C VAL A 58 7.19 -8.47 -23.47
N SER A 59 6.25 -7.96 -24.25
CA SER A 59 5.33 -8.76 -25.07
C SER A 59 4.99 -8.05 -26.37
N THR A 60 4.66 -8.81 -27.41
CA THR A 60 4.08 -8.26 -28.65
C THR A 60 2.57 -8.03 -28.55
N LYS A 61 1.95 -8.43 -27.43
CA LYS A 61 0.54 -8.23 -27.15
C LYS A 61 0.34 -6.99 -26.27
N SER A 62 -0.64 -6.18 -26.62
CA SER A 62 -1.03 -4.99 -25.88
C SER A 62 -1.69 -5.30 -24.53
N THR A 63 -2.31 -6.48 -24.40
CA THR A 63 -2.97 -6.89 -23.16
C THR A 63 -2.08 -7.83 -22.36
N PRO A 64 -1.97 -7.61 -21.03
CA PRO A 64 -1.31 -8.54 -20.14
C PRO A 64 -2.10 -9.85 -20.10
N GLN A 65 -1.53 -10.96 -20.57
CA GLN A 65 -2.17 -12.27 -20.42
C GLN A 65 -2.03 -12.75 -18.97
N LYS A 66 -3.10 -13.39 -18.45
CA LYS A 66 -3.18 -13.92 -17.07
C LYS A 66 -1.99 -14.81 -16.67
N THR A 67 -1.30 -15.38 -17.64
CA THR A 67 -0.15 -16.25 -17.43
C THR A 67 1.02 -15.60 -18.15
N TYR A 68 1.81 -14.79 -17.43
CA TYR A 68 3.15 -14.44 -17.88
C TYR A 68 3.98 -15.73 -17.79
N THR A 69 3.85 -16.60 -18.80
CA THR A 69 4.62 -17.84 -18.91
C THR A 69 6.09 -17.57 -19.22
N SER A 70 6.42 -16.34 -19.62
CA SER A 70 7.78 -15.87 -19.84
C SER A 70 8.40 -15.36 -18.54
N GLU A 71 9.69 -15.64 -18.35
CA GLU A 71 10.49 -15.02 -17.30
C GLU A 71 10.46 -13.48 -17.43
N PRO A 72 10.43 -12.75 -16.30
CA PRO A 72 10.51 -11.30 -16.33
C PRO A 72 11.85 -10.87 -16.92
N VAL A 73 11.83 -9.81 -17.72
CA VAL A 73 13.04 -9.19 -18.27
C VAL A 73 13.83 -8.51 -17.15
N TRP A 74 13.11 -7.99 -16.15
CA TRP A 74 13.69 -7.37 -14.98
C TRP A 74 12.77 -7.59 -13.78
N GLU A 75 13.37 -7.88 -12.62
CA GLU A 75 12.66 -8.08 -11.36
C GLU A 75 13.41 -7.36 -10.23
N GLU A 76 12.67 -6.61 -9.43
CA GLU A 76 13.10 -6.06 -8.14
C GLU A 76 12.27 -6.73 -7.05
N ARG A 77 12.93 -7.42 -6.12
CA ARG A 77 12.27 -8.21 -5.06
C ARG A 77 12.14 -7.46 -3.74
N SER A 78 12.83 -6.33 -3.61
CA SER A 78 12.94 -5.58 -2.35
C SER A 78 12.21 -4.23 -2.40
N PHE A 79 11.20 -4.10 -3.26
CA PHE A 79 10.48 -2.85 -3.42
C PHE A 79 9.65 -2.55 -2.16
N SER A 80 9.91 -1.39 -1.56
CA SER A 80 9.21 -0.91 -0.37
C SER A 80 8.36 0.29 -0.74
N TYR A 81 7.03 0.15 -0.70
CA TYR A 81 6.14 1.29 -1.00
C TYR A 81 6.35 2.47 -0.04
N THR A 82 6.70 2.22 1.23
CA THR A 82 6.89 3.29 2.21
C THR A 82 8.19 4.06 2.04
N ARG A 83 9.26 3.40 1.54
CA ARG A 83 10.57 4.02 1.33
C ARG A 83 10.74 4.56 -0.09
N ASP A 84 10.32 3.77 -1.08
CA ASP A 84 10.66 3.98 -2.48
C ASP A 84 9.58 4.77 -3.24
N ALA A 85 8.36 4.97 -2.69
CA ALA A 85 7.31 5.74 -3.39
C ALA A 85 7.63 7.24 -3.52
N MET A 86 8.56 7.76 -2.71
CA MET A 86 8.99 9.16 -2.75
C MET A 86 10.28 9.36 -3.55
N GLU A 87 10.94 8.28 -3.98
CA GLU A 87 12.24 8.31 -4.64
C GLU A 87 12.11 7.90 -6.12
N THR A 88 12.39 8.82 -7.03
CA THR A 88 12.47 8.49 -8.46
C THR A 88 13.77 7.72 -8.72
N ARG A 89 13.65 6.43 -9.05
CA ARG A 89 14.80 5.61 -9.48
C ARG A 89 14.83 5.44 -10.99
N ASN A 90 16.00 5.68 -11.57
CA ASN A 90 16.26 5.46 -12.98
C ASN A 90 16.98 4.11 -13.17
N THR A 91 16.32 3.16 -13.82
CA THR A 91 16.89 1.85 -14.15
C THR A 91 16.90 1.66 -15.66
N THR A 92 18.04 1.25 -16.22
CA THR A 92 18.17 0.91 -17.64
C THR A 92 18.05 -0.60 -17.81
N ILE A 93 17.10 -1.04 -18.63
CA ILE A 93 16.84 -2.45 -18.91
C ILE A 93 17.23 -2.73 -20.37
N ASN A 94 18.18 -3.65 -20.57
CA ASN A 94 18.60 -4.06 -21.91
C ASN A 94 17.69 -5.18 -22.41
N ILE A 95 16.93 -4.91 -23.48
CA ILE A 95 16.01 -5.86 -24.10
C ILE A 95 16.44 -6.23 -25.52
N THR A 96 16.42 -7.53 -25.81
CA THR A 96 16.57 -8.01 -27.18
C THR A 96 15.24 -7.91 -27.91
N ILE A 97 15.19 -7.07 -28.95
CA ILE A 97 13.96 -6.85 -29.72
C ILE A 97 13.74 -8.05 -30.66
N PRO A 98 12.57 -8.71 -30.63
CA PRO A 98 12.26 -9.80 -31.56
C PRO A 98 12.25 -9.32 -33.02
N THR A 99 12.70 -10.18 -33.93
CA THR A 99 12.80 -9.86 -35.37
C THR A 99 11.46 -9.44 -36.00
N VAL A 100 10.34 -9.99 -35.50
CA VAL A 100 9.00 -9.62 -35.96
C VAL A 100 8.64 -8.15 -35.67
N VAL A 101 9.19 -7.60 -34.58
CA VAL A 101 9.06 -6.17 -34.25
C VAL A 101 10.03 -5.34 -35.09
N GLN A 102 11.27 -5.80 -35.25
CA GLN A 102 12.27 -5.10 -36.07
C GLN A 102 11.81 -4.92 -37.52
N ASN A 103 11.10 -5.90 -38.06
CA ASN A 103 10.53 -5.86 -39.42
C ASN A 103 9.24 -5.02 -39.52
N GLY A 104 8.84 -4.31 -38.47
CA GLY A 104 7.65 -3.45 -38.45
C GLY A 104 6.32 -4.20 -38.50
N ARG A 105 6.31 -5.52 -38.28
CA ARG A 105 5.10 -6.35 -38.36
C ARG A 105 4.36 -6.47 -37.02
N ALA A 106 5.00 -6.05 -35.93
CA ALA A 106 4.44 -6.09 -34.59
C ALA A 106 4.94 -4.90 -33.77
N SER A 107 4.16 -4.51 -32.77
CA SER A 107 4.58 -3.55 -31.74
C SER A 107 5.13 -4.29 -30.53
N LEU A 108 6.01 -3.63 -29.78
CA LEU A 108 6.55 -4.13 -28.51
C LEU A 108 5.91 -3.37 -27.36
N TYR A 109 5.40 -4.09 -26.37
CA TYR A 109 4.74 -3.55 -25.19
C TYR A 109 5.51 -3.98 -23.94
N ALA A 110 5.70 -3.05 -23.02
CA ALA A 110 6.24 -3.32 -21.69
C ALA A 110 5.09 -3.36 -20.68
N HIS A 111 5.07 -4.38 -19.83
CA HIS A 111 4.08 -4.58 -18.78
C HIS A 111 4.79 -4.58 -17.43
N ALA A 112 4.46 -3.62 -16.56
CA ALA A 112 4.97 -3.57 -15.19
C ALA A 112 3.91 -4.16 -14.26
N VAL A 113 4.30 -5.17 -13.48
CA VAL A 113 3.43 -5.87 -12.54
C VAL A 113 4.03 -5.74 -11.14
N LEU A 114 3.22 -5.23 -10.22
CA LEU A 114 3.56 -5.15 -8.81
C LEU A 114 2.77 -6.22 -8.06
N SER A 115 3.47 -7.11 -7.36
CA SER A 115 2.86 -8.21 -6.60
C SER A 115 3.52 -8.37 -5.24
N PRO A 116 2.81 -8.82 -4.19
CA PRO A 116 3.43 -9.14 -2.91
C PRO A 116 4.45 -10.30 -3.05
N ALA A 117 5.54 -10.24 -2.28
CA ALA A 117 6.60 -11.26 -2.26
C ALA A 117 6.12 -12.62 -1.74
N ARG A 118 5.10 -12.60 -0.88
CA ARG A 118 4.44 -13.79 -0.36
C ARG A 118 3.08 -13.94 -1.04
N PRO A 119 2.58 -15.16 -1.27
CA PRO A 119 1.18 -15.34 -1.60
C PRO A 119 0.37 -14.65 -0.50
N PHE A 120 -0.39 -13.63 -0.88
CA PHE A 120 -1.27 -12.94 0.05
C PHE A 120 -2.40 -13.91 0.35
N GLU A 121 -2.25 -14.69 1.43
CA GLU A 121 -3.40 -15.32 2.07
C GLU A 121 -4.26 -14.17 2.60
N SER A 122 -5.30 -13.84 1.85
CA SER A 122 -6.30 -12.88 2.27
C SER A 122 -6.79 -13.29 3.67
N PRO A 123 -6.72 -12.42 4.70
CA PRO A 123 -7.33 -12.71 6.00
C PRO A 123 -8.86 -12.83 5.91
N LEU A 124 -9.45 -12.51 4.75
CA LEU A 124 -10.87 -12.65 4.44
C LEU A 124 -11.19 -13.93 3.63
N GLY A 125 -10.22 -14.83 3.43
CA GLY A 125 -10.39 -16.00 2.57
C GLY A 125 -10.49 -15.63 1.09
N ASP A 126 -10.24 -16.61 0.22
CA ASP A 126 -10.35 -16.49 -1.23
C ASP A 126 -11.76 -16.03 -1.63
N SER A 127 -11.88 -14.72 -1.81
CA SER A 127 -12.94 -14.09 -2.59
C SER A 127 -12.23 -13.57 -3.83
N ASP A 128 -12.53 -14.18 -4.96
CA ASP A 128 -12.17 -13.84 -6.34
C ASP A 128 -12.59 -12.40 -6.75
N GLN A 129 -12.33 -11.39 -5.93
CA GLN A 129 -12.57 -10.00 -6.26
C GLN A 129 -11.38 -9.40 -7.00
N LYS A 130 -11.45 -9.68 -8.30
CA LYS A 130 -10.91 -8.98 -9.46
C LYS A 130 -10.87 -7.45 -9.28
N TRP A 131 -9.77 -6.91 -8.77
CA TRP A 131 -9.48 -5.48 -8.84
C TRP A 131 -9.08 -5.12 -10.28
N SER A 132 -10.04 -4.66 -11.06
CA SER A 132 -9.84 -4.05 -12.37
C SER A 132 -9.59 -2.56 -12.18
N LEU A 133 -8.33 -2.14 -12.08
CA LEU A 133 -7.98 -0.73 -12.29
C LEU A 133 -8.18 -0.43 -13.78
N ARG A 134 -9.29 0.23 -14.10
CA ARG A 134 -9.45 0.93 -15.38
C ARG A 134 -8.72 2.26 -15.26
N ALA A 135 -7.65 2.42 -16.03
CA ALA A 135 -7.13 3.72 -16.40
C ALA A 135 -8.06 4.40 -17.42
#